data_AF-J4KN23-F1
#
_entry.id   AF-J4KN23-F1
#
_cell.length_a   1.000
_cell.length_b   1.000
_cell.length_c   1.000
_cell.angle_alpha   90.00
_cell.angle_beta   90.00
_cell.angle_gamma   90.00
#
_symmetry.space_group_name_H-M   'P 1'
#
loop_
_entity.id
_entity.type
_entity.pdbx_description
1 polymer ?
#
loop_
_entity_poly.entity_id
_entity_poly.type
_entity_poly.pdbx_seq_one_letter_code
_entity_poly.pdbx_strand_id
1 'polypeptide(L)'
;MRSFLGPLAAVLALAGQLLASPVEAEALESESSPTPADVDIDADISLDDDSLSLNMTTDLALSSSLARRSGCNQSNCPDSRFGFDVLSNKLRWSEWFYFLRWWGTCGCQKVQIFKDGCKTFTICSGTHSVCMDWKQGRAHWVDPGGVKRCYTLTDEYLCDGKMWAAWPTGEVACTW
;
A
#
# COMPACT_ATOMS: atom_id res chain seq x y z
N MET A 1 53.69 -21.77 -2.58
CA MET A 1 54.13 -20.68 -1.68
C MET A 1 54.67 -19.53 -2.53
N ARG A 2 53.90 -18.47 -2.74
CA ARG A 2 54.41 -17.12 -3.04
C ARG A 2 53.38 -16.10 -2.56
N SER A 3 53.70 -15.49 -1.42
CA SER A 3 53.04 -14.33 -0.85
C SER A 3 53.36 -13.09 -1.66
N PHE A 4 52.37 -12.22 -1.88
CA PHE A 4 52.59 -10.79 -2.04
C PHE A 4 51.55 -10.05 -1.20
N LEU A 5 52.02 -9.57 -0.05
CA LEU A 5 51.43 -8.46 0.68
C LEU A 5 51.67 -7.17 -0.12
N GLY A 6 50.66 -6.31 -0.18
CA GLY A 6 50.76 -4.94 -0.66
C GLY A 6 49.61 -4.09 -0.10
N PRO A 7 49.90 -3.12 0.80
CA PRO A 7 48.90 -2.32 1.52
C PRO A 7 48.63 -0.97 0.83
N LEU A 8 47.81 -0.14 1.51
CA LEU A 8 47.52 1.30 1.31
C LEU A 8 46.20 1.57 0.58
N ALA A 9 45.12 1.82 1.32
CA ALA A 9 44.77 3.09 2.00
C ALA A 9 44.13 4.11 1.04
N ALA A 10 42.84 4.38 1.25
CA ALA A 10 42.26 5.72 1.19
C ALA A 10 40.85 5.66 1.77
N VAL A 11 40.74 5.97 3.07
CA VAL A 11 39.48 6.33 3.71
C VAL A 11 39.19 7.78 3.32
N LEU A 12 38.16 8.02 2.51
CA LEU A 12 37.59 9.34 2.30
C LEU A 12 36.23 9.39 3.00
N ALA A 13 36.27 9.84 4.26
CA ALA A 13 35.09 10.27 4.99
C ALA A 13 34.73 11.68 4.53
N LEU A 14 33.72 11.81 3.66
CA LEU A 14 33.07 13.10 3.45
C LEU A 14 32.02 13.30 4.55
N ALA A 15 32.43 14.03 5.58
CA ALA A 15 31.52 14.64 6.55
C ALA A 15 30.82 15.83 5.88
N GLY A 16 29.68 15.57 5.24
CA GLY A 16 28.76 16.62 4.79
C GLY A 16 27.87 17.06 5.94
N GLN A 17 28.28 18.12 6.63
CA GLN A 17 27.43 18.84 7.58
C GLN A 17 26.35 19.59 6.80
N LEU A 18 25.13 19.06 6.76
CA LEU A 18 23.95 19.84 6.40
C LEU A 18 23.35 20.40 7.68
N LEU A 19 23.59 21.69 7.87
CA LEU A 19 22.96 22.52 8.89
C LEU A 19 21.44 22.47 8.70
N ALA A 20 20.77 21.95 9.73
CA ALA A 20 19.33 22.09 9.89
C ALA A 20 19.01 23.57 10.13
N SER A 21 18.18 24.15 9.27
CA SER A 21 17.49 25.41 9.57
C SER A 21 16.17 25.07 10.29
N PRO A 22 15.89 25.66 11.46
CA PRO A 22 14.56 25.61 12.03
C PRO A 22 13.65 26.54 11.21
N VAL A 23 12.69 25.96 10.48
CA VAL A 23 11.56 26.73 9.95
C VAL A 23 10.56 26.89 11.08
N GLU A 24 10.35 28.15 11.44
CA GLU A 24 9.37 28.65 12.40
C GLU A 24 7.99 28.02 12.20
N ALA A 25 7.45 27.53 13.31
CA ALA A 25 6.06 27.15 13.43
C ALA A 25 5.22 28.42 13.55
N GLU A 26 4.51 28.78 12.48
CA GLU A 26 3.39 29.69 12.59
C GLU A 26 2.17 28.91 13.07
N ALA A 27 1.89 29.05 14.36
CA ALA A 27 0.60 28.71 14.94
C ALA A 27 -0.43 29.74 14.48
N LEU A 28 -1.32 29.34 13.57
CA LEU A 28 -2.56 30.06 13.30
C LEU A 28 -3.70 29.33 13.98
N GLU A 29 -4.04 29.82 15.16
CA GLU A 29 -5.36 29.70 15.74
C GLU A 29 -6.35 30.48 14.86
N SER A 30 -7.47 29.86 14.47
CA SER A 30 -8.77 30.53 14.60
C SER A 30 -9.92 29.55 14.40
N GLU A 31 -10.73 29.52 15.45
CA GLU A 31 -12.12 29.10 15.49
C GLU A 31 -12.93 29.56 14.28
N SER A 32 -13.82 28.69 13.80
CA SER A 32 -15.25 28.97 13.99
C SER A 32 -16.08 27.74 13.63
N SER A 33 -16.79 27.29 14.66
CA SER A 33 -17.85 26.29 14.61
C SER A 33 -19.13 26.95 14.09
N PRO A 34 -19.79 26.37 13.08
CA PRO A 34 -21.24 26.50 12.94
C PRO A 34 -21.94 25.21 13.37
N THR A 35 -22.80 25.38 14.37
CA THR A 35 -23.80 24.43 14.87
C THR A 35 -24.61 23.76 13.75
N PRO A 36 -24.92 22.46 13.86
CA PRO A 36 -25.89 21.80 13.00
C PRO A 36 -27.29 22.34 13.32
N ALA A 37 -28.03 22.74 12.29
CA ALA A 37 -29.47 22.95 12.40
C ALA A 37 -30.14 21.58 12.47
N ASP A 38 -30.92 21.37 13.53
CA ASP A 38 -31.87 20.28 13.67
C ASP A 38 -32.89 20.36 12.51
N VAL A 39 -32.91 19.33 11.67
CA VAL A 39 -33.96 19.11 10.68
C VAL A 39 -34.64 17.80 11.06
N ASP A 40 -35.74 17.94 11.80
CA ASP A 40 -36.74 16.89 11.98
C ASP A 40 -37.40 16.59 10.63
N ILE A 41 -37.06 15.45 10.04
CA ILE A 41 -37.85 14.83 8.97
C ILE A 41 -38.37 13.50 9.52
N ASP A 42 -39.60 13.55 10.03
CA ASP A 42 -40.47 12.40 10.17
C ASP A 42 -40.89 11.93 8.78
N ALA A 43 -40.14 10.98 8.21
CA ALA A 43 -40.56 10.21 7.05
C ALA A 43 -40.89 8.79 7.49
N ASP A 44 -42.16 8.59 7.83
CA ASP A 44 -42.80 7.30 7.98
C ASP A 44 -42.84 6.62 6.60
N ILE A 45 -41.80 5.83 6.29
CA ILE A 45 -41.78 4.93 5.14
C ILE A 45 -41.99 3.52 5.67
N SER A 46 -43.26 3.13 5.67
CA SER A 46 -43.69 1.75 5.63
C SER A 46 -43.33 1.19 4.25
N LEU A 47 -42.36 0.29 4.20
CA LEU A 47 -42.12 -0.55 3.03
C LEU A 47 -42.18 -2.01 3.44
N ASP A 48 -43.13 -2.66 2.80
CA ASP A 48 -43.58 -4.02 2.98
C ASP A 48 -42.46 -5.07 2.87
N ASP A 49 -42.69 -6.10 3.67
CA ASP A 49 -42.10 -7.42 3.68
C ASP A 49 -42.02 -8.01 2.25
N ASP A 50 -40.81 -8.15 1.71
CA ASP A 50 -40.55 -9.20 0.70
C ASP A 50 -39.22 -9.89 1.01
N SER A 51 -39.38 -11.00 1.70
CA SER A 51 -38.36 -11.90 2.19
C SER A 51 -37.73 -12.71 1.05
N LEU A 52 -36.87 -12.07 0.26
CA LEU A 52 -35.89 -12.80 -0.53
C LEU A 52 -34.69 -13.16 0.34
N SER A 53 -34.77 -14.32 1.00
CA SER A 53 -33.64 -14.99 1.63
C SER A 53 -32.63 -15.42 0.54
N LEU A 54 -31.86 -14.48 0.03
CA LEU A 54 -30.67 -14.73 -0.78
C LEU A 54 -29.60 -15.27 0.16
N ASN A 55 -29.37 -16.58 0.08
CA ASN A 55 -28.25 -17.29 0.68
C ASN A 55 -26.93 -16.55 0.41
N MET A 56 -26.54 -15.69 1.36
CA MET A 56 -25.32 -14.87 1.34
C MET A 56 -24.09 -15.68 1.78
N THR A 57 -24.05 -16.97 1.45
CA THR A 57 -23.02 -17.91 1.91
C THR A 57 -22.17 -18.48 0.79
N THR A 58 -22.48 -18.20 -0.49
CA THR A 58 -21.71 -18.71 -1.64
C THR A 58 -20.75 -17.72 -2.29
N ASP A 59 -20.84 -16.41 -2.01
CA ASP A 59 -19.91 -15.41 -2.58
C ASP A 59 -18.59 -15.27 -1.78
N LEU A 60 -18.55 -15.72 -0.53
CA LEU A 60 -17.32 -15.69 0.28
C LEU A 60 -16.30 -16.75 -0.16
N ALA A 61 -16.76 -17.88 -0.71
CA ALA A 61 -15.89 -18.97 -1.16
C ALA A 61 -15.41 -18.81 -2.62
N LEU A 62 -16.13 -18.05 -3.47
CA LEU A 62 -15.68 -17.73 -4.83
C LEU A 62 -14.72 -16.52 -4.86
N SER A 63 -14.67 -15.74 -3.77
CA SER A 63 -13.79 -14.59 -3.59
C SER A 63 -12.35 -15.00 -3.22
N SER A 64 -12.12 -16.23 -2.78
CA SER A 64 -10.76 -16.74 -2.54
C SER A 64 -10.01 -17.05 -3.84
N SER A 65 -10.71 -17.13 -4.98
CA SER A 65 -10.11 -17.21 -6.32
C SER A 65 -10.14 -15.86 -7.05
N LEU A 66 -10.19 -14.72 -6.34
CA LEU A 66 -9.88 -13.37 -6.86
C LEU A 66 -8.39 -13.26 -7.29
N ALA A 67 -7.89 -14.28 -7.98
CA ALA A 67 -6.67 -14.27 -8.74
C ALA A 67 -6.76 -13.10 -9.72
N ARG A 68 -5.70 -12.29 -9.68
CA ARG A 68 -5.47 -11.07 -10.45
C ARG A 68 -6.16 -11.07 -11.82
N ARG A 69 -7.13 -10.16 -12.00
CA ARG A 69 -8.03 -10.10 -13.17
C ARG A 69 -7.34 -9.69 -14.47
N SER A 70 -6.25 -8.89 -14.41
CA SER A 70 -5.74 -8.18 -15.60
C SER A 70 -4.60 -8.85 -16.37
N GLY A 71 -4.23 -10.10 -16.04
CA GLY A 71 -3.25 -10.89 -16.82
C GLY A 71 -1.93 -10.13 -17.06
N CYS A 72 -1.53 -9.96 -18.32
CA CYS A 72 -0.30 -9.24 -18.71
C CYS A 72 -0.44 -7.75 -18.98
N ASN A 73 -1.67 -7.26 -19.04
CA ASN A 73 -1.96 -5.86 -19.26
C ASN A 73 -2.40 -5.25 -17.93
N GLN A 74 -1.48 -5.25 -16.97
CA GLN A 74 -1.71 -4.72 -15.63
C GLN A 74 -1.94 -3.21 -15.68
N SER A 75 -3.07 -2.77 -15.14
CA SER A 75 -3.39 -1.35 -15.00
C SER A 75 -2.60 -0.70 -13.85
N ASN A 76 -2.78 0.59 -13.65
CA ASN A 76 -2.27 1.26 -12.45
C ASN A 76 -3.07 0.91 -11.19
N CYS A 77 -4.27 0.34 -11.32
CA CYS A 77 -5.05 -0.12 -10.18
C CYS A 77 -4.55 -1.49 -9.72
N PRO A 78 -4.45 -1.72 -8.40
CA PRO A 78 -4.28 -3.06 -7.87
C PRO A 78 -5.55 -3.88 -8.11
N ASP A 79 -5.40 -5.17 -8.36
CA ASP A 79 -6.54 -6.08 -8.55
C ASP A 79 -7.00 -6.72 -7.22
N SER A 80 -6.25 -6.51 -6.14
CA SER A 80 -6.54 -7.07 -4.81
C SER A 80 -7.72 -6.36 -4.14
N ARG A 81 -8.57 -7.14 -3.46
CA ARG A 81 -9.67 -6.62 -2.61
C ARG A 81 -9.19 -5.70 -1.48
N PHE A 82 -7.95 -5.86 -1.03
CA PHE A 82 -7.35 -5.03 0.01
C PHE A 82 -6.89 -3.67 -0.50
N GLY A 83 -6.91 -3.49 -1.82
CA GLY A 83 -6.69 -2.21 -2.44
C GLY A 83 -5.27 -1.73 -2.51
N PHE A 84 -4.32 -2.63 -2.34
CA PHE A 84 -2.93 -2.39 -2.65
C PHE A 84 -2.21 -3.67 -3.05
N ASP A 85 -1.16 -3.53 -3.85
CA ASP A 85 -0.24 -4.59 -4.19
C ASP A 85 1.11 -4.02 -4.64
N VAL A 86 2.09 -4.90 -4.83
CA VAL A 86 3.31 -4.58 -5.55
C VAL A 86 3.27 -5.28 -6.89
N LEU A 87 3.56 -4.51 -7.94
CA LEU A 87 3.81 -5.00 -9.27
C LEU A 87 5.27 -4.76 -9.63
N SER A 88 5.92 -5.77 -10.16
CA SER A 88 7.27 -5.67 -10.68
C SER A 88 7.34 -6.11 -12.13
N ASN A 89 8.13 -5.40 -12.91
CA ASN A 89 8.41 -5.72 -14.30
C ASN A 89 9.92 -5.78 -14.50
N LYS A 90 10.33 -6.79 -15.27
CA LYS A 90 11.71 -6.95 -15.71
C LYS A 90 11.86 -6.31 -17.08
N LEU A 91 12.72 -5.29 -17.22
CA LEU A 91 13.13 -4.85 -18.55
C LEU A 91 14.04 -5.93 -19.15
N ARG A 92 14.02 -6.07 -20.48
CA ARG A 92 14.61 -7.17 -21.28
C ARG A 92 16.06 -7.55 -20.91
N TRP A 93 16.81 -6.66 -20.26
CA TRP A 93 18.21 -6.83 -19.86
C TRP A 93 18.57 -6.19 -18.49
N SER A 94 17.59 -5.92 -17.62
CA SER A 94 17.78 -5.05 -16.45
C SER A 94 17.38 -5.69 -15.11
N GLU A 95 17.59 -4.92 -14.05
CA GLU A 95 17.07 -5.15 -12.71
C GLU A 95 15.53 -5.11 -12.68
N TRP A 96 14.96 -5.65 -11.60
CA TRP A 96 13.52 -5.58 -11.34
C TRP A 96 13.14 -4.18 -10.87
N PHE A 97 12.11 -3.61 -11.49
CA PHE A 97 11.50 -2.36 -11.05
C PHE A 97 10.26 -2.69 -10.23
N TYR A 98 10.14 -2.17 -9.02
CA TYR A 98 9.02 -2.44 -8.13
C TYR A 98 8.13 -1.21 -8.07
N PHE A 99 6.82 -1.44 -8.16
CA PHE A 99 5.81 -0.41 -8.11
C PHE A 99 4.77 -0.78 -7.05
N LEU A 100 4.61 0.07 -6.03
CA LEU A 100 3.47 -0.01 -5.14
C LEU A 100 2.26 0.60 -5.85
N ARG A 101 1.16 -0.15 -5.90
CA ARG A 101 -0.13 0.31 -6.42
C ARG A 101 -1.14 0.32 -5.30
N TRP A 102 -2.03 1.31 -5.30
CA TRP A 102 -3.16 1.37 -4.37
C TRP A 102 -4.36 2.06 -5.01
N TRP A 103 -5.56 1.83 -4.47
CA TRP A 103 -6.73 2.66 -4.75
C TRP A 103 -7.19 3.40 -3.49
N GLY A 104 -7.64 4.63 -3.68
CA GLY A 104 -8.21 5.46 -2.63
C GLY A 104 -9.29 6.39 -3.16
N THR A 105 -9.71 7.37 -2.36
CA THR A 105 -10.76 8.34 -2.72
C THR A 105 -10.42 9.15 -3.97
N CYS A 106 -9.13 9.34 -4.28
CA CYS A 106 -8.65 10.02 -5.47
C CYS A 106 -8.23 9.08 -6.60
N GLY A 107 -8.80 7.87 -6.64
CA GLY A 107 -8.58 6.88 -7.67
C GLY A 107 -7.34 6.04 -7.43
N CYS A 108 -6.87 5.41 -8.51
CA CYS A 108 -5.72 4.50 -8.48
C CYS A 108 -4.40 5.24 -8.64
N GLN A 109 -3.42 4.79 -7.87
CA GLN A 109 -2.09 5.38 -7.83
C GLN A 109 -1.05 4.29 -8.01
N LYS A 110 0.09 4.67 -8.60
CA LYS A 110 1.25 3.82 -8.80
C LYS A 110 2.51 4.62 -8.54
N VAL A 111 3.34 4.14 -7.63
CA VAL A 111 4.63 4.76 -7.32
C VAL A 111 5.75 3.73 -7.38
N GLN A 112 6.89 4.13 -7.92
CA GLN A 112 8.07 3.28 -7.88
C GLN A 112 8.61 3.22 -6.44
N ILE A 113 8.95 2.00 -6.01
CA ILE A 113 9.52 1.71 -4.69
C ILE A 113 10.83 0.93 -4.86
N PHE A 114 11.61 0.87 -3.78
CA PHE A 114 12.77 0.00 -3.72
C PHE A 114 12.35 -1.42 -3.30
N LYS A 115 13.33 -2.32 -3.27
CA LYS A 115 13.16 -3.73 -2.92
C LYS A 115 12.69 -3.95 -1.47
N ASP A 116 12.74 -2.93 -0.62
CA ASP A 116 12.23 -2.96 0.75
C ASP A 116 10.70 -2.84 0.82
N GLY A 117 10.04 -2.45 -0.28
CA GLY A 117 8.59 -2.43 -0.38
C GLY A 117 7.91 -1.36 0.46
N CYS A 118 8.66 -0.39 0.99
CA CYS A 118 8.17 0.62 1.91
C CYS A 118 7.99 1.99 1.24
N LYS A 119 6.87 2.64 1.51
CA LYS A 119 6.60 4.00 1.05
C LYS A 119 5.61 4.71 1.97
N THR A 120 5.97 5.93 2.37
CA THR A 120 5.04 6.92 2.91
C THR A 120 4.60 7.86 1.80
N PHE A 121 3.30 8.13 1.71
CA PHE A 121 2.72 9.00 0.69
C PHE A 121 1.46 9.68 1.22
N THR A 122 1.18 10.87 0.70
CA THR A 122 -0.04 11.62 1.02
C THR A 122 -1.02 11.50 -0.14
N ILE A 123 -2.23 11.06 0.17
CA ILE A 123 -3.38 11.06 -0.73
C ILE A 123 -4.50 11.90 -0.11
N CYS A 124 -5.65 11.94 -0.78
CA CYS A 124 -6.78 12.77 -0.37
C CYS A 124 -7.38 12.42 0.99
N SER A 125 -7.21 11.18 1.47
CA SER A 125 -7.59 10.78 2.83
C SER A 125 -6.58 11.16 3.91
N GLY A 126 -5.37 11.61 3.54
CA GLY A 126 -4.29 11.96 4.46
C GLY A 126 -2.97 11.24 4.13
N THR A 127 -2.08 11.19 5.11
CA THR A 127 -0.77 10.53 4.98
C THR A 127 -0.87 9.07 5.37
N HIS A 128 -0.45 8.20 4.46
CA HIS A 128 -0.41 6.75 4.65
C HIS A 128 1.03 6.25 4.60
N SER A 129 1.29 5.14 5.28
CA SER A 129 2.54 4.39 5.15
C SER A 129 2.24 2.93 4.83
N VAL A 130 2.89 2.39 3.81
CA VAL A 130 2.75 1.00 3.41
C VAL A 130 4.12 0.37 3.34
N CYS A 131 4.25 -0.83 3.90
CA CYS A 131 5.46 -1.64 3.81
C CYS A 131 5.10 -3.06 3.44
N MET A 132 5.78 -3.61 2.43
CA MET A 132 5.60 -4.97 1.95
C MET A 132 6.91 -5.75 2.04
N ASP A 133 7.00 -6.68 2.99
CA ASP A 133 8.09 -7.64 3.13
C ASP A 133 7.66 -8.96 2.47
N TRP A 134 7.67 -8.95 1.13
CA TRP A 134 7.23 -10.10 0.34
C TRP A 134 8.07 -11.36 0.56
N LYS A 135 9.34 -11.22 0.95
CA LYS A 135 10.18 -12.38 1.29
C LYS A 135 9.68 -13.14 2.51
N GLN A 136 9.05 -12.43 3.45
CA GLN A 136 8.46 -13.00 4.65
C GLN A 136 6.93 -13.14 4.53
N GLY A 137 6.36 -12.89 3.35
CA GLY A 137 4.93 -13.01 3.12
C GLY A 137 4.08 -12.09 4.00
N ARG A 138 4.56 -10.89 4.33
CA ARG A 138 3.86 -9.96 5.25
C ARG A 138 3.88 -8.51 4.77
N ALA A 139 2.83 -7.77 5.09
CA ALA A 139 2.75 -6.33 4.84
C ALA A 139 2.03 -5.60 5.97
N HIS A 140 2.22 -4.29 6.06
CA HIS A 140 1.34 -3.43 6.86
C HIS A 140 0.96 -2.17 6.10
N TRP A 141 -0.19 -1.64 6.49
CA TRP A 141 -0.70 -0.34 6.08
C TRP A 141 -0.99 0.46 7.35
N VAL A 142 -0.41 1.65 7.45
CA VAL A 142 -0.72 2.63 8.49
C VAL A 142 -1.57 3.73 7.86
N ASP A 143 -2.75 3.93 8.41
CA ASP A 143 -3.66 4.99 7.97
C ASP A 143 -3.30 6.36 8.57
N PRO A 144 -3.98 7.45 8.16
CA PRO A 144 -3.69 8.80 8.66
C PRO A 144 -3.99 8.97 10.15
N GLY A 145 -4.83 8.11 10.73
CA GLY A 145 -5.09 8.04 12.17
C GLY A 145 -4.03 7.27 12.95
N GLY A 146 -3.01 6.72 12.28
CA GLY A 146 -1.96 5.92 12.89
C GLY A 146 -2.36 4.46 13.14
N VAL A 147 -3.53 4.01 12.66
CA VAL A 147 -3.97 2.63 12.84
C VAL A 147 -3.16 1.74 11.89
N LYS A 148 -2.38 0.83 12.46
CA LYS A 148 -1.60 -0.18 11.73
C LYS A 148 -2.46 -1.42 11.50
N ARG A 149 -2.69 -1.78 10.25
CA ARG A 149 -3.26 -3.08 9.83
C ARG A 149 -2.18 -3.93 9.19
N CYS A 150 -2.12 -5.21 9.54
CA CYS A 150 -1.13 -6.14 9.03
C CYS A 150 -1.78 -7.21 8.18
N TYR A 151 -1.04 -7.71 7.19
CA TYR A 151 -1.56 -8.62 6.19
C TYR A 151 -0.58 -9.74 5.91
N THR A 152 -1.12 -10.92 5.60
CA THR A 152 -0.38 -11.98 4.91
C THR A 152 -0.35 -11.67 3.42
N LEU A 153 0.80 -11.93 2.79
CA LEU A 153 0.99 -11.78 1.36
C LEU A 153 1.06 -13.13 0.67
N THR A 154 0.71 -13.13 -0.60
CA THR A 154 1.15 -14.13 -1.58
C THR A 154 1.84 -13.42 -2.72
N ASP A 155 2.67 -14.13 -3.48
CA ASP A 155 3.35 -13.61 -4.65
C ASP A 155 3.40 -14.63 -5.77
N GLU A 156 3.46 -14.16 -7.02
CA GLU A 156 3.58 -15.03 -8.17
C GLU A 156 4.33 -14.35 -9.33
N TYR A 157 4.84 -15.16 -10.26
CA TYR A 157 5.37 -14.70 -11.56
C TYR A 157 4.27 -14.71 -12.63
N LEU A 158 4.27 -13.66 -13.46
CA LEU A 158 3.26 -13.42 -14.48
C LEU A 158 3.94 -13.28 -15.84
N CYS A 159 3.17 -13.52 -16.90
CA CYS A 159 3.58 -13.21 -18.27
C CYS A 159 4.88 -13.90 -18.65
N ASP A 160 4.91 -15.21 -18.44
CA ASP A 160 6.10 -16.04 -18.67
C ASP A 160 7.32 -15.54 -17.89
N GLY A 161 7.10 -15.08 -16.66
CA GLY A 161 8.15 -14.57 -15.76
C GLY A 161 8.66 -13.17 -16.09
N LYS A 162 8.02 -12.43 -17.01
CA LYS A 162 8.38 -11.03 -17.31
C LYS A 162 7.91 -10.06 -16.24
N MET A 163 6.91 -10.47 -15.48
CA MET A 163 6.35 -9.70 -14.38
C MET A 163 6.32 -10.55 -13.11
N TRP A 164 6.29 -9.88 -11.98
CA TRP A 164 6.12 -10.49 -10.66
C TRP A 164 5.18 -9.59 -9.87
N ALA A 165 4.32 -10.16 -9.03
CA ALA A 165 3.45 -9.37 -8.18
C ALA A 165 3.31 -10.00 -6.80
N ALA A 166 3.12 -9.17 -5.78
CA ALA A 166 2.77 -9.59 -4.43
C ALA A 166 1.57 -8.80 -3.93
N TRP A 167 0.61 -9.46 -3.29
CA TRP A 167 -0.61 -8.83 -2.81
C TRP A 167 -1.13 -9.46 -1.51
N PRO A 168 -1.93 -8.71 -0.73
CA PRO A 168 -2.52 -9.24 0.49
C PRO A 168 -3.57 -10.32 0.24
N THR A 169 -3.58 -11.35 1.07
CA THR A 169 -4.56 -12.46 1.05
C THR A 169 -5.49 -12.44 2.26
N GLY A 170 -5.00 -11.96 3.40
CA GLY A 170 -5.71 -11.91 4.68
C GLY A 170 -5.18 -10.80 5.56
N GLU A 171 -6.04 -10.24 6.42
CA GLU A 171 -5.62 -9.39 7.54
C GLU A 171 -5.25 -10.28 8.73
N VAL A 172 -4.17 -9.93 9.44
CA VAL A 172 -3.63 -10.67 10.59
C VAL A 172 -3.21 -9.71 11.69
N ALA A 173 -3.05 -10.24 12.91
CA ALA A 173 -2.52 -9.46 14.03
C ALA A 173 -1.09 -8.94 13.72
N CYS A 174 -0.83 -7.69 14.12
CA CYS A 174 0.48 -7.06 13.98
C CYS A 174 1.43 -7.50 15.10
N THR A 175 2.10 -8.64 14.92
CA THR A 175 3.04 -9.21 15.92
C THR A 175 4.52 -8.93 15.59
N TRP A 176 4.79 -7.97 14.70
CA TRP A 176 6.11 -7.70 14.14
C TRP A 176 6.32 -6.20 13.85
#